data_AF-A0AB35PMR4-F1
#
_entry.id   AF-A0AB35PMR4-F1
#
_cell.length_a   1.000
_cell.length_b   1.000
_cell.length_c   1.000
_cell.angle_alpha   90.00
_cell.angle_beta   90.00
_cell.angle_gamma   90.00
#
_symmetry.space_group_name_H-M   'P 1'
#
loop_
_entity.id
_entity.type
_entity.pdbx_description
1 polymer ?
#
loop_
_entity_poly.entity_id
_entity_poly.type
_entity_poly.pdbx_seq_one_letter_code
_entity_poly.pdbx_strand_id
1 'polypeptide(L)'
;AVQNTENACKDVNGKGDGSTREMTPKRQKRALASAPTQTTKRYGTLARTKFVEWIVTAGNIDNRPQNPMKARYITIHETANTERGANAEAHAKYLYNQATQGTFRTASWHFTVDDKQIYQHLPTNEN
;
A
#
# COMPACT_ATOMS: atom_id res chain seq x y z
N ALA A 1 14.41 -18.44 3.52
CA ALA A 1 13.56 -17.31 3.11
C ALA A 1 14.10 -15.96 3.61
N VAL A 2 14.36 -15.82 4.92
CA VAL A 2 14.89 -14.58 5.53
C VAL A 2 16.33 -14.22 5.07
N GLN A 3 17.17 -15.22 4.78
CA GLN A 3 18.54 -14.94 4.29
C GLN A 3 18.58 -14.30 2.90
N ASN A 4 17.54 -14.51 2.07
CA ASN A 4 17.47 -13.94 0.73
C ASN A 4 17.00 -12.47 0.76
N THR A 5 16.22 -12.07 1.76
CA THR A 5 15.77 -10.69 1.92
C THR A 5 16.89 -9.78 2.41
N GLU A 6 17.80 -10.29 3.25
CA GLU A 6 18.97 -9.53 3.72
C GLU A 6 20.00 -9.28 2.61
N ASN A 7 20.15 -10.21 1.67
CA ASN A 7 21.08 -10.04 0.54
C ASN A 7 20.52 -9.13 -0.57
N ALA A 8 19.20 -9.09 -0.76
CA ALA A 8 18.56 -8.26 -1.78
C ALA A 8 18.59 -6.75 -1.46
N CYS A 9 18.80 -6.37 -0.20
CA CYS A 9 18.79 -4.98 0.24
C CYS A 9 20.18 -4.37 0.51
N LYS A 10 21.28 -5.07 0.17
CA LYS A 10 22.65 -4.62 0.51
C LYS A 10 23.13 -3.40 -0.28
N ASP A 11 22.64 -3.22 -1.51
CA ASP A 11 23.16 -2.22 -2.44
C ASP A 11 22.12 -1.16 -2.87
N VAL A 12 20.92 -1.16 -2.28
CA VAL A 12 19.87 -0.17 -2.58
C VAL A 12 20.03 1.06 -1.68
N ASN A 13 20.45 2.18 -2.27
CA ASN A 13 20.69 3.43 -1.55
C ASN A 13 19.47 4.37 -1.46
N GLY A 14 18.31 3.93 -1.98
CA GLY A 14 17.03 4.65 -1.89
C GLY A 14 16.97 6.00 -2.63
N LYS A 15 18.00 6.36 -3.43
CA LYS A 15 18.00 7.61 -4.20
C LYS A 15 17.43 7.33 -5.60
N GLY A 16 16.25 7.88 -5.87
CA GLY A 16 15.57 7.79 -7.16
C GLY A 16 16.39 8.29 -8.35
N ASP A 17 15.87 8.09 -9.56
CA ASP A 17 16.51 8.27 -10.88
C ASP A 17 16.96 9.70 -11.26
N GLY A 18 16.85 10.68 -10.35
CA GLY A 18 17.27 12.06 -10.58
C GLY A 18 16.35 12.89 -11.50
N SER A 19 15.13 12.43 -11.79
CA SER A 19 14.17 13.18 -12.60
C SER A 19 13.50 14.34 -11.84
N THR A 20 13.50 15.55 -12.42
CA THR A 20 12.88 16.80 -11.90
C THR A 20 11.43 17.03 -12.37
N ARG A 21 10.76 16.02 -12.95
CA ARG A 21 9.40 16.19 -13.49
C ARG A 21 8.36 16.24 -12.36
N GLU A 22 7.82 17.43 -12.08
CA GLU A 22 6.63 17.59 -11.25
C GLU A 22 5.39 17.04 -11.96
N MET A 23 4.85 15.92 -11.48
CA MET A 23 3.53 15.43 -11.90
C MET A 23 2.45 16.10 -11.04
N THR A 24 1.72 17.06 -11.60
CA THR A 24 0.56 17.69 -10.93
C THR A 24 -0.68 16.80 -11.09
N PRO A 25 -1.24 16.20 -10.02
CA PRO A 25 -2.40 15.33 -10.15
C PRO A 25 -3.69 16.14 -10.38
N LYS A 26 -4.36 15.94 -11.52
CA LYS A 26 -5.71 16.48 -11.75
C LYS A 26 -6.73 15.71 -10.91
N ARG A 27 -7.25 16.35 -9.86
CA ARG A 27 -8.29 15.76 -8.99
C ARG A 27 -9.67 15.90 -9.62
N GLN A 28 -10.10 14.89 -10.36
CA GLN A 28 -11.51 14.72 -10.71
C GLN A 28 -12.18 13.80 -9.65
N LYS A 29 -13.48 13.95 -9.39
CA LYS A 29 -14.22 13.09 -8.44
C LYS A 29 -15.05 12.10 -9.26
N ARG A 30 -14.88 10.80 -9.05
CA ARG A 30 -15.72 9.74 -9.65
C ARG A 30 -16.67 9.16 -8.60
N ALA A 31 -17.88 8.78 -9.02
CA ALA A 31 -18.86 8.15 -8.15
C ALA A 31 -18.38 6.74 -7.74
N LEU A 32 -18.43 6.43 -6.44
CA LEU A 32 -18.19 5.07 -5.95
C LEU A 32 -19.34 4.18 -6.36
N ALA A 33 -19.02 2.99 -6.89
CA ALA A 33 -20.01 1.94 -7.06
C ALA A 33 -20.22 1.25 -5.71
N SER A 34 -21.41 1.45 -5.13
CA SER A 34 -21.91 0.86 -3.87
C SER A 34 -21.21 1.28 -2.57
N ALA A 35 -21.98 1.37 -1.49
CA ALA A 35 -21.49 1.81 -0.18
C ALA A 35 -20.51 0.76 0.40
N PRO A 36 -19.27 1.15 0.76
CA PRO A 36 -18.28 0.19 1.21
C PRO A 36 -18.62 -0.35 2.60
N THR A 37 -18.64 -1.68 2.76
CA THR A 37 -18.64 -2.33 4.08
C THR A 37 -17.38 -1.91 4.83
N GLN A 38 -17.51 -1.13 5.91
CA GLN A 38 -16.37 -0.64 6.68
C GLN A 38 -15.45 -1.81 7.08
N THR A 39 -14.20 -1.75 6.66
CA THR A 39 -13.18 -2.73 7.06
C THR A 39 -12.67 -2.40 8.45
N THR A 40 -12.79 -3.36 9.37
CA THR A 40 -12.23 -3.26 10.71
C THR A 40 -10.74 -3.57 10.70
N LYS A 41 -9.96 -2.86 11.52
CA LYS A 41 -8.55 -3.16 11.71
C LYS A 41 -8.40 -4.47 12.50
N ARG A 42 -7.60 -5.42 12.00
CA ARG A 42 -7.17 -6.61 12.76
C ARG A 42 -5.72 -6.45 13.17
N TYR A 43 -5.40 -6.81 14.41
CA TYR A 43 -4.06 -6.64 14.99
C TYR A 43 -3.41 -8.00 15.23
N GLY A 44 -2.11 -8.07 15.05
CA GLY A 44 -1.31 -9.25 15.32
C GLY A 44 0.17 -8.92 15.39
N THR A 45 0.98 -9.97 15.36
CA THR A 45 2.44 -9.88 15.36
C THR A 45 2.97 -10.81 14.28
N LEU A 46 3.85 -10.28 13.42
CA LEU A 46 4.53 -11.05 12.37
C LEU A 46 6.04 -10.89 12.56
N ALA A 47 6.76 -12.00 12.75
CA ALA A 47 8.21 -11.99 12.93
C ALA A 47 8.72 -10.98 13.99
N ARG A 48 8.01 -10.87 15.12
CA ARG A 48 8.25 -9.91 16.23
C ARG A 48 7.96 -8.43 15.92
N THR A 49 7.45 -8.13 14.73
CA THR A 49 6.98 -6.79 14.35
C THR A 49 5.47 -6.70 14.48
N LYS A 50 4.96 -5.55 14.93
CA LYS A 50 3.51 -5.32 15.02
C LYS A 50 2.90 -5.38 13.62
N PHE A 51 1.80 -6.10 13.49
CA PHE A 51 1.10 -6.29 12.23
C PHE A 51 -0.32 -5.78 12.36
N VAL A 52 -0.75 -4.96 11.40
CA VAL A 52 -2.11 -4.43 11.31
C VAL A 52 -2.66 -4.75 9.93
N GLU A 53 -3.72 -5.54 9.90
CA GLU A 53 -4.50 -5.73 8.70
C GLU A 53 -5.59 -4.67 8.63
N TRP A 54 -5.55 -3.83 7.60
CA TRP A 54 -6.58 -2.83 7.33
C TRP A 54 -6.85 -2.80 5.82
N ILE A 55 -7.57 -3.82 5.38
CA ILE A 55 -7.86 -4.03 3.96
C ILE A 55 -8.74 -2.90 3.44
N VAL A 56 -8.44 -2.32 2.28
CA VAL A 56 -9.33 -1.32 1.68
C VAL A 56 -10.62 -1.97 1.21
N THR A 57 -11.73 -1.25 1.29
CA THR A 57 -13.05 -1.79 0.96
C THR A 57 -13.19 -2.10 -0.53
N ALA A 58 -13.95 -3.15 -0.84
CA ALA A 58 -14.33 -3.45 -2.22
C ALA A 58 -15.30 -2.37 -2.76
N GLY A 59 -15.36 -2.22 -4.08
CA GLY A 59 -16.26 -1.25 -4.75
C GLY A 59 -15.53 -0.16 -5.54
N ASN A 60 -14.24 0.04 -5.29
CA ASN A 60 -13.38 0.90 -6.11
C ASN A 60 -12.46 0.04 -6.99
N ILE A 61 -12.89 -0.22 -8.22
CA ILE A 61 -12.14 -1.06 -9.18
C ILE A 61 -10.77 -0.49 -9.57
N ASP A 62 -10.55 0.82 -9.39
CA ASP A 62 -9.28 1.46 -9.72
C ASP A 62 -8.20 1.18 -8.66
N ASN A 63 -8.59 1.06 -7.39
CA ASN A 63 -7.66 0.77 -6.28
C ASN A 63 -7.70 -0.68 -5.81
N ARG A 64 -8.82 -1.39 -6.02
CA ARG A 64 -9.01 -2.77 -5.62
C ARG A 64 -9.84 -3.48 -6.68
N PRO A 65 -9.24 -3.90 -7.80
CA PRO A 65 -9.96 -4.59 -8.86
C PRO A 65 -10.35 -6.03 -8.49
N GLN A 66 -9.74 -6.61 -7.45
CA GLN A 66 -10.03 -7.96 -6.94
C GLN A 66 -9.77 -9.08 -7.95
N ASN A 67 -8.75 -8.91 -8.80
CA ASN A 67 -8.35 -9.97 -9.71
C ASN A 67 -7.69 -11.10 -8.91
N PRO A 68 -8.13 -12.37 -9.05
CA PRO A 68 -7.52 -13.47 -8.31
C PRO A 68 -6.02 -13.62 -8.61
N MET A 69 -5.22 -13.76 -7.56
CA MET A 69 -3.77 -13.86 -7.64
C MET A 69 -3.25 -15.05 -6.83
N LYS A 70 -2.31 -15.80 -7.41
CA LYS A 70 -1.42 -16.70 -6.68
C LYS A 70 -0.02 -16.09 -6.68
N ALA A 71 0.39 -15.48 -5.57
CA ALA A 71 1.68 -14.79 -5.48
C ALA A 71 2.86 -15.73 -5.79
N ARG A 72 3.61 -15.41 -6.85
CA ARG A 72 4.83 -16.12 -7.26
C ARG A 72 6.11 -15.31 -7.02
N TYR A 73 5.96 -14.00 -6.90
CA TYR A 73 7.05 -13.03 -6.79
C TYR A 73 6.73 -12.01 -5.71
N ILE A 74 7.77 -11.33 -5.22
CA ILE A 74 7.66 -10.19 -4.30
C ILE A 74 8.30 -8.99 -4.99
N THR A 75 7.55 -7.90 -5.11
CA THR A 75 8.07 -6.62 -5.61
C THR A 75 8.29 -5.68 -4.44
N ILE A 76 9.48 -5.10 -4.35
CA ILE A 76 9.86 -4.18 -3.27
C ILE A 76 9.85 -2.76 -3.83
N HIS A 77 9.23 -1.85 -3.10
CA HIS A 77 9.17 -0.42 -3.41
C HIS A 77 9.53 0.40 -2.19
N GLU A 78 10.15 1.55 -2.42
CA GLU A 78 10.30 2.62 -1.42
C GLU A 78 9.27 3.71 -1.67
N THR A 79 8.79 4.37 -0.62
CA THR A 79 7.74 5.39 -0.73
C THR A 79 8.23 6.67 -1.42
N ALA A 80 9.54 6.89 -1.40
CA ALA A 80 10.21 8.15 -1.76
C ALA A 80 9.65 9.39 -1.02
N ASN A 81 8.89 9.18 0.06
CA ASN A 81 8.29 10.24 0.85
C ASN A 81 9.05 10.39 2.17
N THR A 82 9.92 11.40 2.22
CA THR A 82 10.79 11.68 3.38
C THR A 82 10.12 12.54 4.45
N GLU A 83 8.85 12.91 4.27
CA GLU A 83 8.14 13.77 5.20
C GLU A 83 7.96 13.10 6.58
N ARG A 84 8.08 13.92 7.63
CA ARG A 84 7.86 13.44 8.99
C ARG A 84 6.41 13.00 9.14
N GLY A 85 6.21 11.73 9.49
CA GLY A 85 4.87 11.15 9.67
C GLY A 85 4.35 10.40 8.44
N ALA A 86 5.10 10.31 7.34
CA ALA A 86 4.83 9.43 6.20
C ALA A 86 5.09 7.94 6.53
N ASN A 87 4.52 7.46 7.64
CA ASN A 87 4.72 6.11 8.17
C ASN A 87 3.75 5.08 7.58
N ALA A 88 3.80 3.82 8.02
CA ALA A 88 2.96 2.75 7.47
C ALA A 88 1.46 3.01 7.68
N GLU A 89 1.08 3.55 8.83
CA GLU A 89 -0.31 3.91 9.10
C GLU A 89 -0.80 5.06 8.20
N ALA A 90 0.04 6.06 7.93
CA ALA A 90 -0.31 7.18 7.04
C ALA A 90 -0.58 6.68 5.62
N HIS A 91 0.22 5.73 5.12
CA HIS A 91 -0.01 5.09 3.83
C HIS A 91 -1.28 4.21 3.82
N ALA A 92 -1.59 3.53 4.92
CA ALA A 92 -2.85 2.79 5.05
C ALA A 92 -4.07 3.73 5.00
N LYS A 93 -4.03 4.84 5.75
CA LYS A 93 -5.06 5.90 5.71
C LYS A 93 -5.20 6.47 4.31
N TYR A 94 -4.07 6.71 3.64
CA TYR A 94 -4.05 7.19 2.26
C TYR A 94 -4.81 6.24 1.34
N LEU A 95 -4.44 4.95 1.27
CA LEU A 95 -5.12 3.98 0.40
C LEU A 95 -6.60 3.80 0.76
N TYR A 96 -6.94 3.76 2.05
CA TYR A 96 -8.33 3.68 2.50
C TYR A 96 -9.17 4.88 2.03
N ASN A 97 -8.62 6.10 2.16
CA ASN A 97 -9.28 7.32 1.69
C ASN A 97 -9.39 7.33 0.16
N GLN A 98 -8.38 6.85 -0.57
CA GLN A 98 -8.41 6.79 -2.03
C GLN A 98 -9.51 5.84 -2.52
N ALA A 99 -9.65 4.69 -1.87
CA ALA A 99 -10.69 3.71 -2.13
C ALA A 99 -12.09 4.26 -1.81
N THR A 100 -12.26 4.97 -0.69
CA THR A 100 -13.58 5.41 -0.19
C THR A 100 -14.06 6.76 -0.71
N GLN A 101 -13.18 7.64 -1.20
CA GLN A 101 -13.51 9.02 -1.57
C GLN A 101 -13.47 9.31 -3.08
N GLY A 102 -13.30 8.29 -3.93
CA GLY A 102 -13.50 8.41 -5.38
C GLY A 102 -12.41 9.23 -6.08
N THR A 103 -11.17 8.92 -5.75
CA THR A 103 -9.97 9.62 -6.24
C THR A 103 -9.38 8.96 -7.49
N PHE A 104 -8.64 9.72 -8.30
CA PHE A 104 -8.13 9.30 -9.62
C PHE A 104 -6.86 8.43 -9.61
N ARG A 105 -6.35 8.04 -8.45
CA ARG A 105 -5.16 7.19 -8.39
C ARG A 105 -5.60 5.74 -8.54
N THR A 106 -4.92 5.02 -9.43
CA THR A 106 -5.15 3.61 -9.77
C THR A 106 -4.10 2.68 -9.16
N ALA A 107 -3.37 3.16 -8.15
CA ALA A 107 -2.23 2.45 -7.58
C ALA A 107 -2.54 1.97 -6.17
N SER A 108 -2.39 0.67 -5.97
CA SER A 108 -2.49 -0.01 -4.69
C SER A 108 -1.39 -1.07 -4.57
N TRP A 109 -1.13 -1.51 -3.35
CA TRP A 109 -0.11 -2.52 -3.04
C TRP A 109 -0.48 -3.22 -1.74
N HIS A 110 0.10 -4.40 -1.50
CA HIS A 110 -0.30 -5.27 -0.40
C HIS A 110 0.14 -4.78 0.97
N PHE A 111 1.40 -4.33 1.10
CA PHE A 111 1.98 -4.01 2.40
C PHE A 111 2.75 -2.69 2.41
N THR A 112 2.70 -1.98 3.53
CA THR A 112 3.67 -0.92 3.87
C THR A 112 4.32 -1.25 5.20
N VAL A 113 5.63 -1.06 5.27
CA VAL A 113 6.45 -1.34 6.45
C VAL A 113 7.16 -0.07 6.88
N ASP A 114 7.19 0.21 8.17
CA ASP A 114 8.05 1.23 8.79
C ASP A 114 8.90 0.61 9.92
N ASP A 115 9.59 1.46 10.68
CA ASP A 115 10.48 1.05 11.78
C ASP A 115 9.75 0.35 12.95
N LYS A 116 8.42 0.40 12.99
CA LYS A 116 7.61 -0.05 14.14
C LYS A 116 6.59 -1.13 13.80
N GLN A 117 6.07 -1.13 12.58
CA GLN A 117 4.89 -1.92 12.24
C GLN A 117 4.74 -2.16 10.73
N ILE A 118 3.91 -3.15 10.43
CA ILE A 118 3.51 -3.55 9.09
C ILE A 118 2.00 -3.30 8.95
N TYR A 119 1.59 -2.64 7.88
CA TYR A 119 0.19 -2.52 7.49
C TYR A 119 -0.09 -3.31 6.21
N GLN A 120 -1.15 -4.12 6.21
CA GLN A 120 -1.68 -4.79 5.02
C GLN A 120 -2.92 -4.07 4.50
N HIS A 121 -2.91 -3.70 3.22
CA HIS A 121 -3.98 -2.94 2.56
C HIS A 121 -4.80 -3.78 1.57
N LEU A 122 -4.21 -4.85 1.03
CA LEU A 122 -4.87 -5.80 0.12
C LEU A 122 -4.61 -7.26 0.54
N PRO A 123 -5.58 -8.17 0.36
CA PRO A 123 -5.36 -9.60 0.50
C PRO A 123 -4.29 -10.09 -0.48
N THR A 124 -3.47 -11.06 -0.07
CA THR A 124 -2.37 -11.61 -0.90
C THR A 124 -2.84 -12.59 -1.98
N ASN A 125 -4.14 -12.87 -2.03
CA ASN A 125 -4.78 -13.69 -3.05
C ASN A 125 -5.46 -12.85 -4.15
N GLU A 126 -5.23 -11.54 -4.20
CA GLU A 126 -5.74 -10.67 -5.27
C GLU A 126 -4.79 -9.52 -5.63
N ASN A 127 -5.02 -8.90 -6.79
CA ASN A 127 -4.44 -7.63 -7.21
C ASN A 127 -5.43 -6.73 -7.95
#